data_AF-A0A6B3HVX5-F1
#
_entry.id   AF-A0A6B3HVX5-F1
#
_cell.length_a   1.000
_cell.length_b   1.000
_cell.length_c   1.000
_cell.angle_alpha   90.00
_cell.angle_beta   90.00
_cell.angle_gamma   90.00
#
_symmetry.space_group_name_H-M   'P 1'
#
loop_
_entity.id
_entity.type
_entity.pdbx_description
1 polymer ?
#
loop_
_entity_poly.entity_id
_entity_poly.type
_entity_poly.pdbx_seq_one_letter_code
_entity_poly.pdbx_strand_id
1 'polypeptide(L)'
;MSAAHTLYPAVQLAATEGASEHRPLIITLFAAFVVATLFITVWAGRQTKSASDFYAGGRQFTGFQNGLAVSGDYMSAASFLGIAGAIALFGYDGFLYSIG
;
A
#
# COMPACT_ATOMS: atom_id res chain seq x y z
N MET A 1 -38.45 9.48 4.88
CA MET A 1 -37.26 8.61 5.06
C MET A 1 -37.47 7.25 4.37
N SER A 2 -37.49 7.17 3.03
CA SER A 2 -37.63 5.87 2.33
C SER A 2 -37.17 5.92 0.86
N ALA A 3 -35.96 6.41 0.61
CA ALA A 3 -35.35 6.36 -0.73
C ALA A 3 -33.89 5.87 -0.72
N ALA A 4 -33.25 5.79 0.46
CA ALA A 4 -31.87 5.34 0.56
C ALA A 4 -31.75 3.83 0.32
N HIS A 5 -32.64 3.00 0.86
CA HIS A 5 -32.47 1.54 0.89
C HIS A 5 -32.50 0.83 -0.49
N THR A 6 -32.99 1.48 -1.54
CA THR A 6 -33.14 0.87 -2.89
C THR A 6 -31.94 1.08 -3.82
N LEU A 7 -30.99 1.96 -3.50
CA LEU A 7 -29.83 2.25 -4.36
C LEU A 7 -28.59 1.38 -4.05
N TYR A 8 -28.53 0.81 -2.85
CA TYR A 8 -27.45 -0.08 -2.39
C TYR A 8 -27.30 -1.37 -3.21
N PRO A 9 -28.38 -2.09 -3.61
CA PRO A 9 -28.21 -3.35 -4.34
C PRO A 9 -27.59 -3.17 -5.73
N ALA A 10 -27.86 -2.05 -6.42
CA ALA A 10 -27.31 -1.80 -7.75
C ALA A 10 -25.80 -1.47 -7.72
N VAL A 11 -25.36 -0.69 -6.72
CA VAL A 11 -23.93 -0.38 -6.50
C VAL A 11 -23.15 -1.63 -6.08
N GLN A 12 -23.73 -2.45 -5.19
CA GLN A 12 -23.09 -3.68 -4.73
C GLN A 12 -22.93 -4.70 -5.86
N LEU A 13 -23.93 -4.81 -6.75
CA LEU A 13 -23.93 -5.74 -7.88
C LEU A 13 -22.86 -5.36 -8.91
N ALA A 14 -22.75 -4.07 -9.26
CA ALA A 14 -21.74 -3.57 -10.21
C ALA A 14 -20.30 -3.77 -9.70
N ALA A 15 -20.07 -3.59 -8.39
CA ALA A 15 -18.76 -3.85 -7.77
C ALA A 15 -18.39 -5.34 -7.80
N THR A 16 -19.37 -6.23 -7.59
CA THR A 16 -19.14 -7.68 -7.62
C THR A 16 -18.92 -8.24 -9.02
N GLU A 17 -19.58 -7.70 -10.05
CA GLU A 17 -19.43 -8.19 -11.43
C GLU A 17 -18.02 -7.91 -11.96
N GLY A 18 -17.54 -6.66 -11.87
CA GLY A 18 -16.19 -6.29 -12.33
C GLY A 18 -15.06 -6.89 -11.49
N ALA A 19 -15.28 -7.06 -10.18
CA ALA A 19 -14.29 -7.70 -9.30
C ALA A 19 -14.13 -9.21 -9.56
N SER A 20 -15.18 -9.89 -10.05
CA SER A 20 -15.16 -11.34 -10.25
C SER A 20 -14.27 -11.77 -11.42
N GLU A 21 -14.27 -11.00 -12.52
CA GLU A 21 -13.50 -11.28 -13.73
C GLU A 21 -11.99 -11.04 -13.51
N HIS A 22 -11.63 -10.01 -12.75
CA HIS A 22 -10.24 -9.66 -12.47
C HIS A 22 -9.70 -10.18 -11.14
N ARG A 23 -10.54 -10.80 -10.30
CA ARG A 23 -10.12 -11.41 -9.02
C ARG A 23 -8.85 -12.26 -9.12
N PRO A 24 -8.71 -13.19 -10.09
CA PRO A 24 -7.50 -13.99 -10.20
C PRO A 24 -6.27 -13.15 -10.55
N LEU A 25 -6.42 -12.12 -11.40
CA LEU A 25 -5.32 -11.21 -11.74
C LEU A 25 -4.88 -10.38 -10.53
N ILE A 26 -5.83 -9.83 -9.77
CA ILE A 26 -5.57 -9.04 -8.56
C ILE A 26 -4.81 -9.88 -7.54
N ILE A 27 -5.30 -11.10 -7.25
CA ILE A 27 -4.66 -12.01 -6.29
C ILE A 27 -3.26 -12.39 -6.77
N THR A 28 -3.09 -12.69 -8.06
CA THR A 28 -1.79 -13.06 -8.63
C THR A 28 -0.79 -11.92 -8.54
N LEU A 29 -1.20 -10.70 -8.89
CA LEU A 29 -0.33 -9.53 -8.84
C LEU A 29 0.07 -9.18 -7.40
N PHE A 30 -0.89 -9.23 -6.47
CA PHE A 30 -0.63 -9.02 -5.05
C PHE A 30 0.35 -10.06 -4.50
N ALA A 31 0.10 -11.34 -4.76
CA ALA A 31 0.98 -12.42 -4.32
C ALA A 31 2.38 -12.30 -4.94
N ALA A 32 2.47 -11.98 -6.23
CA ALA A 32 3.75 -11.77 -6.92
C ALA A 32 4.54 -10.60 -6.30
N PHE A 33 3.87 -9.48 -5.98
CA PHE A 33 4.48 -8.34 -5.32
C PHE A 33 5.03 -8.71 -3.94
N VAL A 34 4.24 -9.42 -3.12
CA VAL A 34 4.65 -9.88 -1.78
C VAL A 34 5.83 -10.85 -1.86
N VAL A 35 5.78 -11.82 -2.76
CA VAL A 35 6.87 -12.78 -2.94
C VAL A 35 8.15 -12.08 -3.41
N ALA A 36 8.04 -11.13 -4.33
CA ALA A 36 9.18 -10.35 -4.81
C ALA A 36 9.82 -9.51 -3.69
N THR A 37 9.02 -8.82 -2.87
CA THR A 37 9.54 -8.04 -1.73
C THR A 37 10.22 -8.96 -0.71
N LEU A 38 9.57 -10.05 -0.29
CA LEU A 38 10.17 -11.01 0.64
C LEU A 38 11.45 -11.63 0.09
N PHE A 39 11.48 -11.98 -1.19
CA PHE A 39 12.67 -12.52 -1.85
C PHE A 39 13.83 -11.51 -1.79
N ILE A 40 13.58 -10.24 -2.13
CA ILE A 40 14.59 -9.17 -2.08
C ILE A 40 15.07 -8.97 -0.64
N THR A 41 14.18 -8.93 0.34
CA THR A 41 14.54 -8.77 1.76
C THR A 41 15.41 -9.91 2.27
N VAL A 42 15.03 -11.17 1.99
CA VAL A 42 15.80 -12.35 2.42
C VAL A 42 17.14 -12.40 1.68
N TRP A 43 17.16 -12.13 0.38
CA TRP A 43 18.39 -12.08 -0.39
C TRP A 43 19.35 -11.02 0.13
N ALA A 44 18.87 -9.80 0.35
CA ALA A 44 19.66 -8.70 0.90
C ALA A 44 20.18 -9.02 2.31
N GLY A 45 19.33 -9.58 3.18
CA GLY A 45 19.73 -9.96 4.54
C GLY A 45 20.79 -11.06 4.59
N ARG A 46 20.82 -11.97 3.60
CA ARG A 46 21.85 -13.01 3.50
C ARG A 46 23.21 -12.49 3.03
N GLN A 47 23.27 -11.29 2.45
CA GLN A 47 24.53 -10.66 2.02
C GLN A 47 25.22 -9.92 3.16
N THR A 48 24.55 -9.71 4.29
CA THR A 48 25.11 -9.02 5.46
C THR A 48 25.95 -9.99 6.31
N LYS A 49 27.27 -9.79 6.38
CA LYS A 49 28.22 -10.72 7.04
C LYS A 49 28.88 -10.16 8.30
N SER A 50 28.87 -8.84 8.52
CA SER A 50 29.44 -8.19 9.70
C SER A 50 28.46 -7.18 10.33
N ALA A 51 28.67 -6.84 11.61
CA ALA A 51 27.86 -5.83 12.31
C ALA A 51 27.93 -4.45 11.64
N SER A 52 29.08 -4.08 11.06
CA SER A 52 29.22 -2.84 10.29
C SER A 52 28.42 -2.86 8.99
N ASP A 53 28.26 -4.02 8.35
CA ASP A 53 27.41 -4.15 7.16
C ASP A 53 25.93 -4.07 7.52
N PHE A 54 25.56 -4.52 8.72
CA PHE A 54 24.18 -4.48 9.21
C PHE A 54 23.74 -3.07 9.63
N TYR A 55 24.62 -2.32 10.32
CA TYR A 55 24.28 -0.99 10.84
C TYR A 55 24.59 0.16 9.89
N ALA A 56 25.60 0.04 9.02
CA ALA A 56 26.02 1.12 8.12
C ALA A 56 25.87 0.76 6.64
N GLY A 57 25.39 -0.43 6.29
CA GLY A 57 25.31 -0.88 4.89
C GLY A 57 26.65 -0.82 4.16
N GLY A 58 27.76 -0.98 4.88
CA GLY A 58 29.12 -0.81 4.34
C GLY A 58 29.44 0.61 3.86
N ARG A 59 28.63 1.62 4.20
CA ARG A 59 28.72 3.02 3.71
C ARG A 59 28.58 3.13 2.18
N GLN A 60 27.92 2.15 1.55
CA GLN A 60 27.84 2.04 0.08
C GLN A 60 26.60 2.73 -0.52
N PHE A 61 25.63 3.19 0.30
CA PHE A 61 24.41 3.82 -0.20
C PHE A 61 24.63 5.27 -0.62
N THR A 62 24.17 5.62 -1.81
CA THR A 62 24.15 7.00 -2.30
C THR A 62 23.06 7.83 -1.61
N GLY A 63 23.20 9.16 -1.59
CA GLY A 63 22.22 10.05 -0.97
C GLY A 63 20.80 9.90 -1.52
N PHE A 64 20.66 9.62 -2.82
CA PHE A 64 19.37 9.37 -3.45
C PHE A 64 18.72 8.05 -2.99
N GLN A 65 19.50 6.97 -2.91
CA GLN A 65 19.00 5.67 -2.41
C GLN A 65 18.54 5.77 -0.96
N ASN A 66 19.30 6.49 -0.11
CA ASN A 66 18.91 6.71 1.27
C ASN A 66 17.67 7.60 1.39
N GLY A 67 17.58 8.66 0.56
CA GLY A 67 16.40 9.53 0.48
C GLY A 67 15.14 8.78 0.07
N LEU A 68 15.23 7.90 -0.93
CA LEU A 68 14.12 7.04 -1.35
C LEU A 68 13.71 6.05 -0.27
N ALA A 69 14.66 5.40 0.41
CA ALA A 69 14.37 4.47 1.49
C ALA A 69 13.58 5.15 2.62
N VAL A 70 14.05 6.32 3.07
CA VAL A 70 13.36 7.11 4.10
C VAL A 70 11.98 7.54 3.62
N SER A 71 11.85 8.05 2.39
CA SER A 71 10.53 8.43 1.87
C SER A 71 9.54 7.26 1.84
N GLY A 72 10.02 6.05 1.56
CA GLY A 72 9.21 4.84 1.58
C GLY A 72 8.74 4.48 2.99
N ASP A 73 9.64 4.54 3.97
CA ASP A 73 9.29 4.25 5.37
C ASP A 73 8.30 5.26 5.97
N TYR A 74 8.32 6.52 5.50
CA TYR A 74 7.32 7.52 5.88
C TYR A 74 5.93 7.25 5.28
N MET A 75 5.83 6.51 4.18
CA MET A 75 4.57 6.20 3.51
C MET A 75 3.98 4.89 4.05
N SER A 76 3.24 4.98 5.15
CA SER A 76 2.50 3.82 5.68
C SER A 76 1.24 3.52 4.85
N ALA A 77 0.98 2.23 4.60
CA ALA A 77 -0.26 1.75 3.99
C ALA A 77 -1.50 2.10 4.83
N ALA A 78 -1.35 2.18 6.15
CA ALA A 78 -2.43 2.60 7.05
C ALA A 78 -2.78 4.08 6.83
N SER A 79 -1.78 4.94 6.58
CA SER A 79 -2.02 6.33 6.21
C SER A 79 -2.74 6.39 4.86
N PHE A 80 -2.26 5.66 3.84
CA PHE A 80 -2.92 5.63 2.54
C PHE A 80 -4.40 5.19 2.62
N LEU A 81 -4.68 4.07 3.30
CA LEU A 81 -6.05 3.59 3.51
C LEU A 81 -6.85 4.54 4.42
N GLY A 82 -6.19 5.20 5.37
CA GLY A 82 -6.80 6.17 6.29
C GLY A 82 -7.32 7.41 5.56
N ILE A 83 -6.51 8.01 4.68
CA ILE A 83 -6.94 9.15 3.84
C ILE A 83 -8.04 8.70 2.88
N ALA A 84 -7.85 7.56 2.20
CA ALA A 84 -8.86 7.03 1.26
C ALA A 84 -10.19 6.72 1.97
N GLY A 85 -10.13 6.15 3.17
CA GLY A 85 -11.29 5.87 4.01
C GLY A 85 -11.97 7.13 4.53
N ALA A 86 -11.19 8.13 4.97
CA ALA A 86 -11.73 9.43 5.39
C ALA A 86 -12.45 10.13 4.23
N ILE A 87 -11.89 10.10 3.02
CA ILE A 87 -12.54 10.64 1.81
C ILE A 87 -13.82 9.85 1.48
N ALA A 88 -13.80 8.52 1.60
CA ALA A 88 -14.99 7.70 1.34
C ALA A 88 -16.14 8.00 2.32
N LEU A 89 -15.83 8.38 3.56
CA LEU A 89 -16.83 8.68 4.60
C LEU A 89 -17.27 10.15 4.61
N PHE A 90 -16.35 11.09 4.39
CA PHE A 90 -16.58 12.53 4.58
C PHE A 90 -16.49 13.36 3.28
N GLY A 91 -16.25 12.73 2.13
CA GLY A 91 -16.16 13.40 0.83
C GLY A 91 -14.90 14.26 0.67
N TYR A 92 -14.99 15.32 -0.16
CA TYR A 92 -13.85 16.22 -0.44
C TYR A 92 -13.35 16.96 0.82
N ASP A 93 -14.23 17.19 1.79
CA ASP A 93 -13.86 17.78 3.09
C ASP A 93 -13.00 16.82 3.94
N GLY A 94 -13.10 15.50 3.71
CA GLY A 94 -12.23 14.49 4.30
C GLY A 94 -10.77 14.57 3.82
N PHE A 95 -10.54 15.05 2.58
CA PHE A 95 -9.19 15.37 2.10
C PHE A 95 -8.60 16.57 2.87
N LEU A 96 -9.41 17.60 3.14
CA LEU A 96 -8.98 18.77 3.90
C LEU A 96 -8.70 18.46 5.37
N TYR A 97 -9.45 17.55 6.00
CA TYR A 97 -9.19 17.12 7.39
C TYR A 97 -7.96 16.20 7.51
N SER A 98 -7.58 15.52 6.42
CA SER A 98 -6.43 14.60 6.40
C SER A 98 -5.07 15.28 6.13
N ILE A 99 -5.07 16.56 5.75
CA ILE A 99 -3.85 17.38 5.56
C ILE A 99 -3.50 18.17 6.85
N GLY A 100 -4.29 18.02 7.92
CA GLY A 100 -4.00 18.54 9.27
C GLY A 100 -3.18 17.56 10.10
#